data_AF-A0A6B3FKR3-F1
#
_entry.id   AF-A0A6B3FKR3-F1
#
_cell.length_a   1.000
_cell.length_b   1.000
_cell.length_c   1.000
_cell.angle_alpha   90.00
_cell.angle_beta   90.00
_cell.angle_gamma   90.00
#
_symmetry.space_group_name_H-M   'P 1'
#
loop_
_entity.id
_entity.type
_entity.pdbx_description
1 polymer ?
#
loop_
_entity_poly.entity_id
_entity_poly.type
_entity_poly.pdbx_seq_one_letter_code
_entity_poly.pdbx_strand_id
1 'polypeptide(L)' 'WESPSVRLPGSGGAVEVMANAREVFVVMRRHTPRSFADVLDFCTTPGPDRALADGIRPLGAGVTRVITEL' A
#
# COMPACT_ATOMS: atom_id res chain seq x y z
N TRP A 1 8.52 -5.35 -13.66
CA TRP A 1 9.20 -4.25 -12.95
C TRP A 1 10.69 -4.15 -13.31
N GLU A 2 11.21 -4.85 -14.31
CA GLU A 2 12.66 -5.13 -14.45
C GLU A 2 13.56 -3.94 -14.82
N SER A 3 13.00 -2.79 -15.24
CA SER A 3 13.77 -1.59 -15.61
C SER A 3 12.99 -0.30 -15.29
N PRO A 4 12.86 0.09 -14.01
CA PRO A 4 12.09 1.27 -13.63
C PRO A 4 12.88 2.57 -13.90
N SER A 5 12.17 3.65 -14.24
CA SER A 5 12.77 4.99 -14.39
C SER A 5 13.32 5.55 -13.06
N VAL A 6 12.67 5.18 -11.95
CA VAL A 6 13.11 5.50 -10.58
C VAL A 6 12.99 4.24 -9.73
N ARG A 7 14.07 3.86 -9.05
CA ARG A 7 14.08 2.71 -8.12
C ARG A 7 13.90 3.18 -6.68
N LEU A 8 12.83 2.70 -6.04
CA LEU A 8 12.56 2.91 -4.61
C LEU A 8 12.99 1.69 -3.77
N PRO A 9 13.07 1.81 -2.42
CA PRO A 9 13.54 0.73 -1.54
C PRO A 9 12.73 -0.58 -1.58
N GLY A 10 11.50 -0.57 -2.11
CA GLY A 10 10.61 -1.73 -2.18
C GLY A 10 9.60 -1.80 -1.03
N SER A 11 8.96 -2.97 -0.84
CA SER A 11 7.90 -3.18 0.17
C SER A 11 8.40 -3.03 1.61
N GLY A 12 9.64 -3.46 1.87
CA GLY A 12 10.09 -3.66 3.24
C GLY A 12 9.13 -4.58 4.00
N GLY A 13 8.87 -4.28 5.27
CA GLY A 13 7.92 -5.02 6.12
C GLY A 13 6.44 -4.64 5.93
N ALA A 14 6.10 -3.78 4.97
CA ALA A 14 4.74 -3.26 4.85
C ALA A 14 3.74 -4.33 4.42
N VAL A 15 4.16 -5.32 3.63
CA VAL A 15 3.29 -6.42 3.19
C VAL A 15 2.93 -7.34 4.35
N GLU A 16 3.85 -7.61 5.26
CA GLU A 16 3.61 -8.38 6.48
C GLU A 16 2.69 -7.62 7.43
N VAL A 17 2.87 -6.30 7.56
CA VAL A 17 1.97 -5.43 8.34
C VAL A 17 0.55 -5.49 7.77
N MET A 18 0.40 -5.37 6.44
CA MET A 18 -0.90 -5.42 5.78
C MET A 18 -1.61 -6.77 5.95
N ALA A 19 -0.84 -7.87 5.93
CA ALA A 19 -1.39 -9.20 6.08
C ALA A 19 -1.81 -9.53 7.53
N ASN A 20 -1.10 -9.02 8.53
CA ASN A 20 -1.21 -9.50 9.91
C ASN A 20 -1.81 -8.50 10.90
N ALA A 21 -1.75 -7.20 10.64
CA ALA A 21 -2.32 -6.21 11.54
C ALA A 21 -3.86 -6.25 11.49
N ARG A 22 -4.50 -5.99 12.63
CA ARG A 22 -5.96 -5.82 12.69
C ARG A 22 -6.42 -4.62 11.85
N GLU A 23 -5.65 -3.55 11.84
CA GLU A 23 -5.95 -2.27 11.19
C GLU A 23 -4.63 -1.56 10.88
N VAL A 24 -4.55 -0.86 9.74
CA VAL A 24 -3.36 -0.13 9.29
C VAL A 24 -3.70 1.34 9.08
N PHE A 25 -2.87 2.22 9.63
CA PHE A 25 -2.90 3.66 9.33
C PHE A 25 -1.70 4.02 8.46
N VAL A 26 -1.94 4.80 7.41
CA VAL A 26 -0.90 5.30 6.53
C VAL A 26 -0.68 6.78 6.84
N VAL A 27 0.56 7.16 7.14
CA VAL A 27 0.96 8.56 7.29
C VAL A 27 1.76 8.96 6.06
N MET A 28 1.28 9.97 5.34
CA MET A 28 1.93 10.49 4.14
C MET A 28 2.24 11.97 4.32
N ARG A 29 3.40 12.41 3.85
CA ARG A 29 3.85 13.82 3.93
C ARG A 29 3.42 14.68 2.74
N ARG A 30 2.80 14.08 1.71
CA ARG A 30 2.45 14.75 0.47
C ARG A 30 1.03 14.36 0.07
N HIS A 31 0.13 15.32 0.09
CA HIS A 31 -1.24 15.26 -0.37
C HIS A 31 -1.30 15.88 -1.76
N THR A 32 -0.91 15.09 -2.76
CA THR A 32 -0.92 15.52 -4.16
C THR A 32 -1.53 14.43 -5.04
N PRO A 33 -2.03 14.76 -6.25
CA PRO A 33 -2.52 13.74 -7.20
C PRO A 33 -1.47 12.69 -7.56
N ARG A 34 -0.17 13.00 -7.46
CA ARG A 34 0.91 12.02 -7.67
C ARG A 34 1.00 11.00 -6.52
N SER A 35 0.63 11.40 -5.31
CA SER A 35 0.62 10.55 -4.12
C SER A 35 -0.66 9.71 -4.02
N PHE A 36 -1.77 10.22 -4.58
CA PHE A 36 -3.05 9.54 -4.70
C PHE A 36 -3.37 9.22 -6.16
N ALA A 37 -2.52 8.39 -6.78
CA ALA A 37 -2.71 7.99 -8.17
C ALA A 37 -3.90 7.03 -8.31
N ASP A 38 -4.66 7.17 -9.39
CA ASP A 38 -5.77 6.27 -9.74
C ASP A 38 -5.26 4.85 -10.05
N VAL A 39 -4.12 4.76 -10.74
CA VAL A 39 -3.44 3.50 -11.07
C VAL A 39 -1.99 3.54 -10.60
N LEU A 40 -1.58 2.51 -9.87
CA LEU A 40 -0.20 2.35 -9.41
C LEU A 40 0.68 1.72 -10.50
N ASP A 41 1.87 2.27 -10.72
CA ASP A 41 2.89 1.67 -11.59
C ASP A 41 3.36 0.30 -11.05
N PHE A 42 3.40 0.15 -9.73
CA PHE A 42 3.77 -1.07 -9.04
C PHE A 42 3.14 -1.11 -7.65
N CYS A 43 2.50 -2.23 -7.30
CA CYS A 43 1.91 -2.44 -5.99
C CYS A 43 2.86 -3.24 -5.11
N THR A 44 3.51 -2.59 -4.14
CA THR A 44 4.38 -3.28 -3.18
C THR A 44 3.60 -4.01 -2.09
N THR A 45 2.46 -3.45 -1.69
CA THR A 45 1.66 -3.89 -0.55
C THR A 45 0.18 -3.82 -0.94
N PRO A 46 -0.44 -4.94 -1.34
CA PRO A 46 -1.84 -4.94 -1.77
C PRO A 46 -2.78 -4.75 -0.58
N GLY A 47 -3.77 -3.88 -0.74
CA GLY A 47 -4.90 -3.79 0.20
C GLY A 47 -5.79 -5.04 0.13
N PRO A 48 -6.76 -5.18 1.06
CA PRO A 48 -7.54 -6.41 1.22
C PRO A 48 -8.21 -6.95 -0.04
N ASP A 49 -8.87 -6.09 -0.82
CA ASP A 49 -9.59 -6.52 -2.02
C ASP A 49 -8.65 -7.07 -3.10
N ARG A 50 -7.49 -6.41 -3.28
CA ARG A 50 -6.48 -6.84 -4.24
C ARG A 50 -5.79 -8.12 -3.79
N ALA A 51 -5.44 -8.22 -2.50
CA ALA A 51 -4.87 -9.43 -1.93
C ALA A 51 -5.83 -10.62 -2.10
N LEU A 52 -7.13 -10.40 -1.86
CA LEU A 52 -8.16 -11.42 -2.00
C LEU A 52 -8.31 -11.89 -3.46
N ALA A 53 -8.26 -10.96 -4.43
CA ALA A 53 -8.25 -11.30 -5.85
C ALA A 53 -7.05 -12.17 -6.23
N ASP A 54 -5.92 -12.00 -5.55
CA ASP A 54 -4.71 -12.81 -5.69
C ASP A 54 -4.72 -14.10 -4.83
N GLY A 55 -5.84 -14.42 -4.17
CA GLY A 55 -6.02 -15.61 -3.34
C GLY A 55 -5.43 -15.52 -1.93
N ILE A 56 -4.95 -14.34 -1.52
CA ILE A 56 -4.40 -14.07 -0.20
C ILE A 56 -5.48 -13.43 0.66
N ARG A 57 -5.72 -13.97 1.86
CA ARG A 57 -6.67 -13.38 2.82
C ARG A 57 -5.94 -12.67 3.95
N PRO A 58 -5.89 -11.33 3.97
CA PRO A 58 -5.38 -10.60 5.14
C PRO A 58 -6.23 -10.86 6.38
N LEU A 59 -5.60 -10.77 7.56
CA LEU A 59 -6.25 -11.02 8.85
C LEU A 59 -7.09 -9.84 9.33
N GLY A 60 -6.78 -8.62 8.90
CA GLY A 60 -7.42 -7.38 9.35
C GLY A 60 -8.12 -6.59 8.27
N ALA A 61 -8.57 -5.39 8.64
CA ALA A 61 -9.33 -4.48 7.79
C ALA A 61 -8.48 -3.76 6.72
N GLY A 62 -7.16 -3.92 6.75
CA GLY A 62 -6.24 -3.18 5.89
C GLY A 62 -6.15 -1.69 6.27
N VAL A 63 -5.98 -0.83 5.27
CA VAL A 63 -5.87 0.63 5.48
C VAL A 63 -7.26 1.22 5.73
N THR A 64 -7.47 1.76 6.93
CA THR A 64 -8.74 2.42 7.30
C THR A 64 -8.61 3.93 7.43
N ARG A 65 -7.38 4.44 7.56
CA ARG A 65 -7.09 5.87 7.69
C ARG A 65 -5.82 6.23 6.93
N VAL A 66 -5.90 7.34 6.20
CA VAL A 66 -4.74 8.01 5.62
C VAL A 66 -4.64 9.38 6.28
N ILE A 67 -3.50 9.65 6.91
CA ILE A 67 -3.22 10.92 7.57
C ILE A 67 -2.24 11.67 6.69
N THR A 68 -2.62 12.89 6.33
CA THR A 68 -1.80 13.79 5.53
C THR A 68 -1.58 15.11 6.26
N GLU A 69 -0.84 16.01 5.62
CA GLU A 69 -0.68 17.39 6.06
C GLU A 69 -1.89 18.30 5.76
N LEU A 70 -2.94 17.77 5.12
CA LEU A 70 -4.28 18.36 4.99
C LEU A 70 -5.26 17.74 5.99
#